data_AF-A0A843EAT7-F1
#
_entry.id   AF-A0A843EAT7-F1
#
_cell.length_a   1.000
_cell.length_b   1.000
_cell.length_c   1.000
_cell.angle_alpha   90.00
_cell.angle_beta   90.00
_cell.angle_gamma   90.00
#
_symmetry.space_group_name_H-M   'P 1'
#
loop_
_entity.id
_entity.type
_entity.pdbx_description
1 polymer ?
#
loop_
_entity_poly.entity_id
_entity_poly.type
_entity_poly.pdbx_seq_one_letter_code
_entity_poly.pdbx_strand_id
1 'polypeptide(L)'
;MSFNMDDWEPKTNLGKEVKAGNITDIDEIFEKGLPIMELEIVDALLPDLEEEVMDVNLVQRMHKSGRKVNFRVIVAVGNKNGYVGLGQGKAKEVGPAIRKAVDNAKYNIIKVRRGCGDWGCVCGRQHTVPFKVTGKASSVNVTLRPAPAGVGLA
;
A
#
# COMPACT_ATOMS: atom_id res chain seq x y z
N MET A 1 -11.55 11.60 -4.44
CA MET A 1 -12.83 11.42 -5.16
C MET A 1 -13.56 10.33 -4.41
N SER A 2 -14.78 10.59 -3.96
CA SER A 2 -15.59 9.56 -3.27
C SER A 2 -15.96 8.48 -4.29
N PHE A 3 -15.53 7.25 -4.05
CA PHE A 3 -15.91 6.11 -4.86
C PHE A 3 -17.42 5.90 -4.81
N ASN A 4 -18.05 5.68 -5.96
CA ASN A 4 -19.49 5.43 -6.05
C ASN A 4 -19.71 3.97 -6.47
N MET A 5 -20.40 3.19 -5.62
CA MET A 5 -20.60 1.76 -5.82
C MET A 5 -21.51 1.44 -7.02
N ASP A 6 -22.37 2.38 -7.41
CA ASP A 6 -23.33 2.18 -8.50
C ASP A 6 -22.63 2.12 -9.87
N ASP A 7 -21.57 2.91 -10.06
CA ASP A 7 -20.81 2.99 -11.32
C ASP A 7 -19.87 1.79 -11.56
N TRP A 8 -19.62 0.98 -10.52
CA TRP A 8 -18.66 -0.12 -10.60
C TRP A 8 -19.31 -1.41 -11.09
N GLU A 9 -18.93 -1.88 -12.28
CA GLU A 9 -19.29 -3.20 -12.79
C GLU A 9 -18.16 -4.23 -12.55
N PRO A 10 -18.27 -5.11 -11.54
CA PRO A 10 -17.22 -6.07 -11.24
C PRO A 10 -17.11 -7.14 -12.32
N LYS A 11 -15.87 -7.40 -12.76
CA LYS A 11 -15.50 -8.44 -13.72
C LYS A 11 -15.07 -9.70 -13.02
N THR A 12 -14.51 -9.59 -11.81
CA THR A 12 -14.07 -10.73 -11.01
C THR A 12 -15.18 -11.30 -10.13
N ASN A 13 -15.07 -12.60 -9.78
CA ASN A 13 -15.99 -13.21 -8.82
C ASN A 13 -15.90 -12.55 -7.44
N LEU A 14 -14.68 -12.19 -7.02
CA LEU A 14 -14.43 -11.45 -5.78
C LEU A 14 -15.14 -10.09 -5.79
N GLY A 15 -15.02 -9.33 -6.89
CA GLY A 15 -15.71 -8.05 -7.04
C GLY A 15 -17.24 -8.19 -6.97
N LYS A 16 -17.80 -9.28 -7.53
CA LYS A 16 -19.24 -9.57 -7.41
C LYS A 16 -19.65 -9.88 -5.97
N GLU A 17 -18.86 -10.65 -5.23
CA GLU A 17 -19.12 -10.95 -3.81
C GLU A 17 -19.05 -9.69 -2.93
N VAL A 18 -18.08 -8.82 -3.19
CA VAL A 18 -17.93 -7.54 -2.49
C VAL A 18 -19.09 -6.61 -2.84
N LYS A 19 -19.46 -6.48 -4.12
CA LYS A 19 -20.61 -5.67 -4.53
C LYS A 19 -21.96 -6.20 -4.00
N ALA A 20 -22.08 -7.53 -3.85
CA ALA A 20 -23.25 -8.15 -3.23
C ALA A 20 -23.32 -7.92 -1.70
N GLY A 21 -22.24 -7.42 -1.09
CA GLY A 21 -22.15 -7.20 0.37
C GLY A 21 -21.90 -8.48 1.17
N ASN A 22 -21.48 -9.57 0.51
CA ASN A 22 -21.17 -10.83 1.21
C ASN A 22 -19.83 -10.75 1.96
N ILE A 23 -18.89 -9.94 1.46
CA ILE A 23 -17.61 -9.65 2.09
C ILE A 23 -17.62 -8.18 2.49
N THR A 24 -17.62 -7.91 3.79
CA THR A 24 -17.59 -6.55 4.34
C THR A 24 -16.19 -6.12 4.76
N ASP A 25 -15.34 -7.08 5.13
CA ASP A 25 -13.99 -6.82 5.64
C ASP A 25 -12.92 -7.33 4.67
N ILE A 26 -11.90 -6.49 4.44
CA ILE A 26 -10.74 -6.86 3.62
C ILE A 26 -9.93 -8.01 4.25
N ASP A 27 -10.04 -8.20 5.56
CA ASP A 27 -9.38 -9.26 6.30
C ASP A 27 -9.81 -10.66 5.84
N GLU A 28 -11.08 -10.83 5.49
CA GLU A 28 -11.57 -12.11 4.96
C GLU A 28 -10.91 -12.48 3.62
N ILE A 29 -10.61 -11.47 2.80
CA ILE A 29 -9.93 -11.66 1.51
C ILE A 29 -8.50 -12.15 1.74
N PHE A 30 -7.82 -11.57 2.72
CA PHE A 30 -6.46 -11.97 3.09
C PHE A 30 -6.41 -13.36 3.70
N GLU A 31 -7.36 -13.73 4.55
CA GLU A 31 -7.43 -15.06 5.17
C GLU A 31 -7.73 -16.16 4.16
N LYS A 32 -8.60 -15.88 3.17
CA LYS A 32 -8.88 -16.79 2.04
C LYS A 32 -7.74 -16.83 1.01
N GLY A 33 -6.80 -15.89 1.05
CA GLY A 33 -5.67 -15.80 0.13
C GLY A 33 -6.08 -15.48 -1.30
N LEU A 34 -7.21 -14.78 -1.49
CA LEU A 34 -7.71 -14.44 -2.83
C LEU A 34 -6.94 -13.24 -3.41
N PRO A 35 -6.53 -13.29 -4.69
CA PRO A 35 -5.81 -12.17 -5.30
C PRO A 35 -6.77 -11.02 -5.61
N ILE A 36 -6.35 -9.80 -5.24
CA ILE A 36 -7.06 -8.57 -5.57
C ILE A 36 -6.64 -8.13 -6.97
N MET A 37 -7.59 -8.13 -7.90
CA MET A 37 -7.34 -7.81 -9.32
C MET A 37 -8.12 -6.57 -9.81
N GLU A 38 -8.95 -5.98 -8.95
CA GLU A 38 -9.73 -4.77 -9.22
C GLU A 38 -9.44 -3.73 -8.13
N LEU A 39 -9.26 -2.47 -8.53
CA LEU A 39 -8.91 -1.36 -7.62
C LEU A 39 -10.12 -0.97 -6.76
N GLU A 40 -11.29 -1.08 -7.37
CA GLU A 40 -12.58 -0.72 -6.83
C GLU A 40 -12.94 -1.56 -5.60
N ILE A 41 -12.42 -2.79 -5.50
CA ILE A 41 -12.56 -3.63 -4.29
C ILE A 41 -11.90 -2.93 -3.09
N VAL A 42 -10.70 -2.38 -3.29
CA VAL A 42 -9.94 -1.72 -2.23
C VAL A 42 -10.60 -0.39 -1.87
N ASP A 43 -11.09 0.36 -2.86
CA ASP A 43 -11.78 1.63 -2.65
C ASP A 43 -13.15 1.45 -1.95
N ALA A 44 -13.83 0.31 -2.19
CA ALA A 44 -15.08 -0.04 -1.52
C ALA A 44 -14.87 -0.46 -0.06
N LEU A 45 -13.84 -1.27 0.21
CA LEU A 45 -13.61 -1.85 1.54
C LEU A 45 -12.79 -0.92 2.46
N LEU A 46 -11.96 -0.05 1.90
CA LEU A 46 -11.09 0.87 2.62
C LEU A 46 -11.23 2.29 2.06
N PRO A 47 -12.26 3.05 2.48
CA PRO A 47 -12.46 4.42 2.00
C PRO A 47 -11.41 5.41 2.53
N ASP A 48 -10.76 5.11 3.65
CA ASP A 48 -9.84 6.02 4.37
C ASP A 48 -8.36 5.88 3.93
N LEU A 49 -8.10 5.63 2.65
CA LEU A 49 -6.74 5.49 2.14
C LEU A 49 -6.12 6.85 1.83
N GLU A 50 -5.01 7.16 2.51
CA GLU A 50 -4.15 8.28 2.20
C GLU A 50 -3.03 7.84 1.24
N GLU A 51 -2.64 8.72 0.32
CA GLU A 51 -1.59 8.49 -0.67
C GLU A 51 -0.41 9.44 -0.39
N GLU A 52 0.80 8.90 -0.31
CA GLU A 52 2.04 9.66 -0.09
C GLU A 52 3.07 9.34 -1.18
N VAL A 53 3.52 10.37 -1.89
CA VAL A 53 4.55 10.24 -2.93
C VAL A 53 5.92 10.26 -2.27
N MET A 54 6.62 9.13 -2.29
CA MET A 54 7.92 8.97 -1.64
C MET A 54 9.06 9.52 -2.49
N ASP A 55 9.06 9.20 -3.78
CA ASP A 55 10.18 9.51 -4.67
C ASP A 55 9.74 9.67 -6.12
N VAL A 56 10.35 10.64 -6.80
CA VAL A 56 10.13 10.95 -8.21
C VAL A 56 11.48 11.05 -8.90
N ASN A 57 11.79 10.03 -9.70
CA ASN A 57 13.06 9.88 -10.38
C ASN A 57 12.91 9.99 -11.90
N LEU A 58 13.78 10.77 -12.54
CA LEU A 58 13.86 10.84 -14.00
C LEU A 58 14.80 9.73 -14.51
N VAL A 59 14.26 8.80 -15.30
CA VAL A 59 15.00 7.70 -15.91
C VAL A 59 15.07 7.87 -17.43
N GLN A 60 16.26 7.70 -18.00
CA GLN A 60 16.53 7.97 -19.42
C GLN A 60 17.09 6.73 -20.14
N ARG A 61 16.62 6.50 -21.38
CA ARG A 61 17.18 5.50 -22.31
C ARG A 61 17.72 6.21 -23.55
N MET A 62 18.97 5.91 -23.91
CA MET A 62 19.59 6.44 -25.13
C MET A 62 19.10 5.67 -26.37
N HIS A 63 18.73 6.41 -27.41
CA HIS A 63 18.42 5.90 -28.75
C HIS A 63 19.31 6.61 -29.78
N LYS A 64 19.43 6.03 -30.98
CA LYS A 64 20.18 6.65 -32.09
C LYS A 64 19.66 8.06 -32.45
N SER A 65 18.36 8.29 -32.25
CA SER A 65 17.67 9.56 -32.53
C SER A 65 17.58 10.51 -31.32
N GLY A 66 18.25 10.21 -30.20
CA GLY A 66 18.23 11.07 -29.00
C GLY A 66 17.88 10.32 -27.70
N ARG A 67 17.57 11.08 -26.65
CA ARG A 67 17.28 10.54 -25.31
C ARG A 67 15.77 10.41 -25.10
N LYS A 68 15.31 9.20 -24.74
CA LYS A 68 13.93 8.97 -24.33
C LYS A 68 13.84 9.00 -22.81
N VAL A 69 13.15 10.01 -22.28
CA VAL A 69 12.96 10.23 -20.84
C VAL A 69 11.64 9.62 -20.38
N ASN A 70 11.62 9.06 -19.18
CA ASN A 70 10.42 8.68 -18.45
C ASN A 70 10.61 9.04 -16.97
N PHE A 71 9.52 9.20 -16.25
CA PHE A 71 9.52 9.34 -14.80
C PHE A 71 9.20 8.00 -14.15
N ARG A 72 10.00 7.61 -13.15
CA ARG A 72 9.72 6.53 -12.22
C ARG A 72 9.27 7.16 -10.91
N VAL A 73 8.12 6.75 -10.42
CA VAL A 73 7.54 7.25 -9.17
C VAL A 73 7.33 6.08 -8.22
N ILE A 74 7.61 6.29 -6.93
CA ILE A 74 7.29 5.36 -5.85
C ILE A 74 6.26 6.04 -4.95
N VAL A 75 5.15 5.35 -4.69
CA VAL A 75 4.04 5.83 -3.87
C VAL A 75 3.75 4.81 -2.78
N ALA A 76 3.49 5.31 -1.57
CA ALA A 76 2.93 4.54 -0.47
C ALA A 76 1.46 4.91 -0.29
N VAL A 77 0.61 3.93 -0.03
CA VAL A 77 -0.81 4.12 0.26
C VAL A 77 -1.12 3.45 1.59
N GLY A 78 -1.90 4.07 2.47
CA GLY A 78 -2.26 3.45 3.73
C GLY A 78 -3.24 4.27 4.56
N ASN A 79 -3.87 3.61 5.54
CA ASN A 79 -4.91 4.22 6.39
C ASN A 79 -4.45 4.50 7.82
N LYS A 80 -3.13 4.55 8.06
CA LYS A 80 -2.46 4.68 9.38
C LYS A 80 -2.89 3.64 10.43
N ASN A 81 -3.76 2.70 10.06
CA ASN A 81 -4.42 1.74 10.93
C ASN A 81 -4.00 0.30 10.66
N GLY A 82 -2.80 0.12 10.11
CA GLY A 82 -2.22 -1.19 9.87
C GLY A 82 -2.44 -1.72 8.47
N TYR A 83 -2.99 -0.94 7.54
CA TYR A 83 -2.94 -1.27 6.12
C TYR A 83 -1.96 -0.35 5.41
N VAL A 84 -1.06 -0.95 4.63
CA VAL A 84 -0.09 -0.23 3.81
C VAL A 84 0.09 -0.96 2.49
N GLY A 85 0.21 -0.22 1.40
CA GLY A 85 0.54 -0.71 0.07
C GLY A 85 1.68 0.11 -0.51
N LEU A 86 2.57 -0.53 -1.27
CA LEU A 86 3.65 0.14 -1.97
C LEU A 86 3.50 -0.12 -3.46
N GLY A 87 3.64 0.94 -4.24
CA GLY A 87 3.51 0.89 -5.69
C GLY A 87 4.63 1.65 -6.38
N GLN A 88 5.01 1.15 -7.55
CA GLN A 88 5.90 1.86 -8.46
C GLN A 88 5.18 2.09 -9.79
N GLY A 89 5.40 3.26 -10.38
CA GLY A 89 4.81 3.66 -11.65
C GLY A 89 5.87 4.21 -12.59
N LYS A 90 5.68 4.00 -13.90
CA LYS A 90 6.53 4.59 -14.93
C LYS A 90 5.70 5.13 -16.10
N ALA A 91 5.91 6.39 -16.45
CA ALA A 91 5.29 7.02 -17.61
C ALA A 91 6.16 8.13 -18.21
N LYS A 92 5.76 8.67 -19.36
CA LYS A 92 6.45 9.80 -20.01
C LYS A 92 6.29 11.11 -19.23
N GLU A 93 5.17 11.24 -18.53
CA GLU A 93 4.79 12.41 -17.73
C GLU A 93 4.62 12.02 -16.26
N VAL A 94 4.75 12.99 -15.37
CA VAL A 94 4.70 12.77 -13.92
C VAL A 94 3.29 12.35 -13.45
N GLY A 95 2.24 13.06 -13.88
CA GLY A 95 0.86 12.78 -13.47
C GLY A 95 0.41 11.33 -13.75
N PRO A 96 0.52 10.84 -15.00
CA PRO A 96 0.21 9.44 -15.31
C PRO A 96 1.11 8.42 -14.60
N ALA A 97 2.35 8.79 -14.25
CA ALA A 97 3.24 7.91 -13.48
C ALA A 97 2.76 7.76 -12.03
N ILE A 98 2.30 8.86 -11.42
CA ILE A 98 1.72 8.86 -10.06
C ILE A 98 0.46 7.98 -10.03
N ARG A 99 -0.50 8.20 -10.94
CA ARG A 99 -1.74 7.40 -10.97
C ARG A 99 -1.45 5.90 -11.08
N LYS A 100 -0.57 5.51 -12.00
CA LYS A 100 -0.14 4.09 -12.11
C LYS A 100 0.53 3.55 -10.85
N ALA A 101 1.29 4.38 -10.15
CA ALA A 101 1.93 3.98 -8.90
C ALA A 101 0.88 3.78 -7.79
N VAL A 102 -0.11 4.67 -7.69
CA VAL A 102 -1.24 4.56 -6.76
C VAL A 102 -2.04 3.28 -7.04
N ASP A 103 -2.39 3.03 -8.31
CA ASP A 103 -3.11 1.82 -8.70
C ASP A 103 -2.34 0.56 -8.28
N ASN A 104 -1.04 0.52 -8.59
CA ASN A 104 -0.16 -0.58 -8.18
C ASN A 104 -0.02 -0.70 -6.66
N ALA A 105 -0.08 0.39 -5.91
CA ALA A 105 0.01 0.36 -4.46
C ALA A 105 -1.27 -0.24 -3.85
N LYS A 106 -2.46 0.10 -4.40
CA LYS A 106 -3.74 -0.47 -3.96
C LYS A 106 -3.80 -1.98 -4.19
N TYR A 107 -3.32 -2.48 -5.34
CA TYR A 107 -3.24 -3.93 -5.58
C TYR A 107 -2.32 -4.66 -4.58
N ASN A 108 -1.26 -4.01 -4.11
CA ASN A 108 -0.26 -4.61 -3.22
C ASN A 108 -0.48 -4.25 -1.75
N ILE A 109 -1.73 -4.06 -1.33
CA ILE A 109 -2.03 -3.69 0.05
C ILE A 109 -1.81 -4.90 0.97
N ILE A 110 -1.15 -4.65 2.11
CA ILE A 110 -0.82 -5.64 3.11
C ILE A 110 -1.30 -5.21 4.48
N LYS A 111 -1.68 -6.20 5.30
CA LYS A 111 -1.98 -6.01 6.72
C LYS A 111 -0.72 -6.10 7.56
N VAL A 112 -0.40 -5.01 8.26
CA VAL A 112 0.69 -4.89 9.21
C VAL A 112 0.16 -5.10 10.62
N ARG A 113 0.72 -6.08 11.32
CA ARG A 113 0.39 -6.34 12.72
C ARG A 113 1.11 -5.32 13.60
N ARG A 114 0.32 -4.54 14.35
CA ARG A 114 0.79 -3.59 15.37
C ARG A 114 0.54 -4.15 16.76
N GLY A 115 1.35 -3.76 17.72
CA GLY A 115 1.25 -4.23 19.10
C GLY A 115 2.12 -3.43 20.05
N CYS A 116 2.27 -3.96 21.26
CA CYS A 116 3.20 -3.47 22.26
C CYS A 116 4.23 -4.59 22.51
N GLY A 117 5.41 -4.46 21.89
CA GLY A 117 6.47 -5.47 21.95
C GLY A 117 7.65 -5.09 22.85
N ASP A 118 7.63 -3.90 23.45
CA ASP A 118 8.71 -3.42 24.28
C ASP A 118 8.57 -3.95 25.72
N TRP A 119 9.67 -4.40 26.31
CA TRP A 119 9.69 -4.94 27.67
C TRP A 119 9.28 -3.88 28.72
N GLY A 120 9.55 -2.60 28.45
CA GLY A 120 9.28 -1.49 29.36
C GLY A 120 7.89 -0.86 29.25
N CYS A 121 7.09 -1.19 28.22
CA CYS A 121 5.72 -0.65 28.08
C CYS A 121 4.67 -1.74 28.31
N VAL A 122 3.84 -1.54 29.33
CA VAL A 122 2.66 -2.40 29.63
C VAL A 122 1.37 -1.71 29.18
N CYS A 123 1.49 -0.75 28.27
CA CYS A 123 0.44 0.18 27.89
C CYS A 123 -0.70 -0.45 27.08
N GLY A 124 -0.54 -1.68 26.56
CA GLY A 124 -1.57 -2.43 25.83
C GLY A 124 -2.05 -1.80 24.50
N ARG A 125 -1.55 -0.60 24.15
CA ARG A 125 -1.91 0.12 22.93
C ARG A 125 -1.09 -0.35 21.74
N GLN A 126 -1.72 -0.37 20.57
CA GLN A 126 -1.07 -0.69 19.30
C GLN A 126 -0.33 0.54 18.76
N HIS A 127 0.90 0.76 19.23
CA HIS A 127 1.74 1.89 18.83
C HIS A 127 3.09 1.48 18.24
N THR A 128 3.53 0.23 18.43
CA THR A 128 4.82 -0.27 17.96
C THR A 128 4.66 -1.63 17.27
N VAL A 129 5.79 -2.26 16.92
CA VAL A 129 5.84 -3.62 16.35
C VAL A 129 5.86 -4.63 17.51
N PRO A 130 5.14 -5.77 17.43
CA PRO A 130 5.07 -6.73 18.54
C PRO A 130 6.38 -7.46 18.83
N PHE A 131 7.26 -7.62 17.85
CA PHE A 131 8.56 -8.27 18.01
C PHE A 131 9.57 -7.67 17.04
N LYS A 132 10.86 -7.93 17.26
CA LYS A 132 11.92 -7.48 16.35
C LYS A 132 11.74 -8.16 14.99
N VAL A 133 11.66 -7.37 13.92
CA VAL A 133 11.55 -7.86 12.54
C VAL A 133 12.73 -7.36 11.72
N THR A 134 13.30 -8.23 10.89
CA THR A 134 14.34 -7.87 9.93
C THR A 134 13.81 -8.04 8.52
N GLY A 135 13.92 -7.00 7.70
CA GLY A 135 13.62 -7.03 6.27
C GLY A 135 14.89 -6.82 5.45
N LYS A 136 14.96 -7.45 4.27
CA LYS A 136 16.07 -7.29 3.33
C LYS A 136 15.54 -7.00 1.95
N ALA A 137 16.13 -6.00 1.29
CA ALA A 137 15.93 -5.71 -0.11
C ALA A 137 17.29 -5.46 -0.77
N SER A 138 17.72 -6.38 -1.64
CA SER A 138 19.08 -6.37 -2.22
C SER A 138 20.15 -6.31 -1.11
N SER A 139 21.04 -5.33 -1.13
CA SER A 139 22.07 -5.11 -0.10
C SER A 139 21.57 -4.37 1.14
N VAL A 140 20.35 -3.81 1.10
CA VAL A 140 19.79 -3.04 2.22
C VAL A 140 19.15 -4.00 3.22
N ASN A 141 19.58 -3.89 4.48
CA ASN A 141 18.98 -4.61 5.61
C ASN A 141 18.36 -3.59 6.56
N VAL A 142 17.09 -3.77 6.89
CA VAL A 142 16.35 -2.91 7.83
C VAL A 142 15.93 -3.78 9.01
N THR A 143 16.17 -3.29 10.23
CA THR A 143 15.75 -3.97 11.46
C THR A 143 14.80 -3.05 12.22
N LEU A 144 13.55 -3.48 12.37
CA LEU A 144 12.57 -2.83 13.22
C LEU A 144 12.67 -3.43 14.62
N ARG A 145 12.81 -2.58 15.63
CA ARG A 145 12.78 -2.96 17.04
C ARG A 145 11.58 -2.28 17.70
N PRO A 146 10.90 -2.96 18.65
CA PRO A 146 9.88 -2.31 19.45
C PRO A 146 10.49 -1.16 20.26
N ALA A 147 9.71 -0.11 20.47
CA ALA A 147 10.08 1.04 21.27
C ALA A 147 8.92 1.43 22.19
N PRO A 148 9.19 1.99 23.38
CA PRO A 148 8.15 2.42 24.30
C PRO A 148 7.38 3.65 23.77
N ALA A 149 6.17 3.84 24.27
CA ALA A 149 5.32 4.96 23.88
C ALA A 149 5.98 6.31 24.22
N GLY A 150 5.94 7.26 23.27
CA GLY A 150 6.55 8.58 23.40
C GLY A 150 7.93 8.71 22.74
N VAL A 151 8.56 7.61 22.34
CA VAL A 151 9.72 7.64 21.45
C VAL A 151 9.22 7.88 20.02
N GLY A 152 9.54 9.05 19.48
CA GLY A 152 9.21 9.40 18.10
C GLY A 152 9.97 8.55 17.07
N LEU A 153 9.50 8.60 15.83
CA LEU A 153 10.26 8.12 14.68
C LEU A 153 11.30 9.21 14.34
N ALA A 154 12.58 8.87 14.41
CA ALA A 154 13.70 9.73 14.03
C ALA A 154 14.15 9.44 12.59
#